data_AF-A0A6A2Y5M3-F1
#
_entry.id   AF-A0A6A2Y5M3-F1
#
_cell.length_a   1.000
_cell.length_b   1.000
_cell.length_c   1.000
_cell.angle_alpha   90.00
_cell.angle_beta   90.00
_cell.angle_gamma   90.00
#
_symmetry.space_group_name_H-M   'P 1'
#
loop_
_entity.id
_entity.type
_entity.pdbx_description
1 polymer ?
#
loop_
_entity_poly.entity_id
_entity_poly.type
_entity_poly.pdbx_seq_one_letter_code
_entity_poly.pdbx_strand_id
1 'polypeptide(L)' 'MSRRPLFPGKDYVDQLRLITEFIGSPNDSCLGFLRSDNARRYVRQLPQCPRQNFSARFPNMSPGAID' A
#
# COMPACT_ATOMS: atom_id res chain seq x y z
N MET A 1 -17.62 -9.74 0.76
CA MET A 1 -16.19 -9.92 0.45
C MET A 1 -16.00 -10.00 -1.06
N SER A 2 -15.26 -9.07 -1.67
CA SER A 2 -14.86 -9.20 -3.08
C SER A 2 -14.01 -10.46 -3.23
N ARG A 3 -14.37 -11.38 -4.13
CA ARG A 3 -13.57 -12.60 -4.44
C ARG A 3 -12.35 -12.28 -5.31
N ARG A 4 -11.82 -11.07 -5.23
CA ARG A 4 -10.67 -10.60 -6.00
C ARG A 4 -9.51 -10.29 -5.05
N PRO A 5 -8.26 -10.61 -5.43
CA PRO A 5 -7.09 -10.25 -4.65
C PRO A 5 -7.03 -8.73 -4.45
N LEU A 6 -6.68 -8.31 -3.24
CA LEU A 6 -6.58 -6.89 -2.88
C LEU A 6 -5.44 -6.19 -3.62
N PHE A 7 -4.34 -6.92 -3.84
CA PHE A 7 -3.14 -6.45 -4.55
C PHE A 7 -2.77 -7.47 -5.63
N PRO A 8 -3.32 -7.35 -6.85
CA PRO A 8 -3.00 -8.22 -7.98
C PRO A 8 -1.70 -7.79 -8.68
N GLY A 9 -0.58 -7.72 -7.96
CA GLY A 9 0.70 -7.31 -8.54
C GLY A 9 1.24 -8.35 -9.51
N LYS A 10 1.81 -7.88 -10.62
CA LYS A 10 2.42 -8.73 -11.66
C LYS A 10 3.83 -9.20 -11.30
N ASP A 11 4.53 -8.40 -10.52
CA ASP A 11 5.87 -8.64 -10.01
C ASP A 11 6.06 -7.94 -8.65
N TYR A 12 7.25 -8.02 -8.07
CA TYR A 12 7.51 -7.43 -6.76
C TYR A 12 7.45 -5.89 -6.74
N VAL A 13 7.75 -5.24 -7.86
CA VAL A 13 7.77 -3.78 -7.99
C VAL A 13 6.34 -3.27 -8.05
N ASP A 14 5.52 -3.86 -8.92
CA ASP A 14 4.11 -3.55 -9.03
C ASP A 14 3.35 -3.87 -7.74
N GLN A 15 3.68 -4.99 -7.08
CA GLN A 15 3.11 -5.32 -5.77
C GLN A 15 3.41 -4.24 -4.72
N LEU A 16 4.66 -3.77 -4.66
CA LEU A 16 5.08 -2.72 -3.72
C LEU A 16 4.36 -1.40 -4.01
N ARG A 17 4.20 -1.06 -5.29
CA ARG A 17 3.45 0.12 -5.74
C ARG A 17 1.99 0.04 -5.31
N LEU A 18 1.30 -1.06 -5.59
CA LEU A 18 -0.11 -1.27 -5.23
C LEU A 18 -0.33 -1.15 -3.72
N ILE A 19 0.57 -1.71 -2.91
CA ILE A 19 0.50 -1.60 -1.45
C ILE A 19 0.72 -0.14 -1.02
N THR A 20 1.71 0.54 -1.58
CA THR A 20 2.03 1.94 -1.25
C THR A 20 0.89 2.89 -1.60
N GLU A 21 0.27 2.72 -2.77
CA GLU A 21 -0.92 3.49 -3.18
C GLU A 21 -2.13 3.25 -2.26
N PHE A 22 -2.19 2.08 -1.62
CA PHE A 22 -3.30 1.71 -0.74
C PHE A 22 -3.11 2.24 0.69
N ILE A 23 -1.94 2.03 1.30
CA ILE A 23 -1.66 2.44 2.69
C ILE A 23 -1.16 3.89 2.81
N GLY A 24 -0.79 4.50 1.68
CA GLY A 24 -0.13 5.79 1.58
C GLY A 24 1.39 5.67 1.52
N SER A 25 2.05 6.73 1.04
CA SER A 25 3.50 6.79 0.94
C SER A 25 4.16 6.65 2.32
N PRO A 26 5.10 5.70 2.49
CA PRO A 26 5.83 5.58 3.75
C PRO A 26 6.75 6.78 3.95
N ASN A 27 6.89 7.19 5.21
CA ASN A 27 7.91 8.15 5.61
C ASN A 27 9.30 7.49 5.68
N ASP A 28 10.36 8.29 5.77
CA ASP A 28 11.73 7.80 5.78
C ASP A 28 12.04 6.85 6.94
N SER A 29 11.38 7.01 8.09
CA SER A 29 11.53 6.09 9.22
C SER A 29 10.96 4.70 8.93
N CYS A 30 9.81 4.61 8.23
CA CYS A 30 9.25 3.34 7.77
C CYS A 30 10.10 2.66 6.68
N LEU A 31 10.80 3.44 5.84
CA LEU A 31 11.70 2.89 4.82
C LEU A 31 12.95 2.21 5.39
N GLY A 32 13.30 2.50 6.65
CA GLY A 32 14.43 1.86 7.34
C GLY A 32 14.33 0.34 7.41
N PHE A 33 13.11 -0.20 7.48
CA PHE A 33 12.85 -1.65 7.56
C PHE A 33 13.14 -2.40 6.26
N LEU A 34 13.09 -1.72 5.11
CA LEU A 34 13.38 -2.36 3.82
C LEU A 34 14.88 -2.66 3.74
N ARG A 35 15.28 -3.95 3.69
CA ARG A 35 16.71 -4.32 3.62
C ARG A 35 17.38 -3.97 2.27
N SER A 36 16.59 -3.80 1.22
CA SER A 36 17.07 -3.53 -0.14
C SER A 36 17.13 -2.03 -0.42
N ASP A 37 18.32 -1.53 -0.74
CA ASP A 37 18.52 -0.13 -1.14
C ASP A 37 17.78 0.19 -2.45
N ASN A 38 17.73 -0.75 -3.38
CA ASN A 38 16.96 -0.60 -4.61
C ASN A 38 15.47 -0.43 -4.32
N ALA A 39 14.92 -1.22 -3.38
CA ALA A 39 13.52 -1.09 -2.97
C ALA A 39 13.26 0.27 -2.30
N ARG A 40 14.13 0.72 -1.38
CA ARG A 40 14.01 2.06 -0.77
C ARG A 40 14.02 3.17 -1.82
N ARG A 41 14.95 3.08 -2.78
CA ARG A 41 15.11 4.09 -3.83
C ARG A 41 13.91 4.13 -4.76
N TYR A 42 13.36 2.96 -5.10
CA TYR A 42 12.12 2.86 -5.86
C TYR A 42 10.93 3.49 -5.14
N VAL A 43 10.70 3.16 -3.86
CA VAL A 43 9.57 3.73 -3.11
C VAL A 43 9.68 5.26 -3.00
N ARG A 44 10.90 5.80 -2.83
CA ARG A 44 11.12 7.26 -2.81
C ARG A 44 10.82 7.95 -4.15
N GLN A 45 10.90 7.23 -5.26
CA GLN A 45 10.58 7.74 -6.59
C GLN A 45 9.09 7.65 -6.94
N LEU A 46 8.31 6.87 -6.17
CA LEU A 46 6.88 6.80 -6.37
C LEU A 46 6.21 8.16 -6.05
N PRO A 47 5.12 8.52 -6.74
CA PRO A 47 4.32 9.68 -6.37
C PRO A 47 3.90 9.62 -4.90
N GLN A 48 3.82 10.77 -4.25
CA GLN A 48 3.28 10.84 -2.89
C GLN A 48 1.78 10.53 -2.93
N CYS A 49 1.38 9.44 -2.28
CA CYS A 49 0.01 8.98 -2.18
C CYS A 49 -0.51 9.19 -0.76
N PRO A 50 -1.63 9.90 -0.55
CA PRO A 50 -2.27 9.95 0.75
C PRO A 50 -2.83 8.57 1.12
N ARG A 51 -2.87 8.28 2.42
CA ARG A 51 -3.53 7.07 2.93
C ARG A 51 -5.00 7.05 2.53
N GLN A 52 -5.47 5.92 2.00
CA GLN A 52 -6.88 5.77 1.63
C GLN A 52 -7.78 5.63 2.87
N ASN A 53 -9.00 6.15 2.77
CA ASN A 53 -10.04 5.87 3.75
C ASN A 53 -10.61 4.47 3.49
N PHE A 54 -10.30 3.52 4.39
CA PHE A 54 -10.73 2.14 4.22
C PHE A 54 -12.24 1.95 4.38
N SER A 55 -12.92 2.79 5.16
CA SER A 55 -14.39 2.77 5.26
C SER A 55 -15.04 3.14 3.93
N ALA A 56 -14.48 4.13 3.21
CA ALA A 56 -14.95 4.48 1.87
C ALA A 56 -14.60 3.41 0.83
N ARG A 57 -13.45 2.73 0.98
CA ARG A 57 -12.99 1.68 0.06
C ARG A 57 -13.75 0.37 0.22
N PHE A 58 -14.15 0.03 1.44
CA PHE A 58 -14.90 -1.18 1.76
C PHE A 58 -16.24 -0.81 2.43
N PRO A 59 -17.17 -0.19 1.68
CA PRO A 59 -18.41 0.33 2.25
C PRO A 59 -19.33 -0.76 2.83
N ASN A 60 -19.13 -2.01 2.42
CA ASN A 60 -19.93 -3.16 2.82
C ASN A 60 -19.29 -3.98 3.96
N MET A 61 -18.20 -3.48 4.56
CA MET A 61 -17.56 -4.13 5.70
C MET A 61 -18.07 -3.51 7.00
N SER A 62 -18.25 -4.34 8.04
CA SER A 62 -18.63 -3.82 9.36
C SER A 62 -17.52 -2.91 9.90
N PRO A 63 -17.86 -1.86 10.68
CA PRO A 63 -16.86 -0.93 11.22
C PRO A 63 -15.74 -1.64 11.99
N GLY A 64 -16.07 -2.65 12.79
CA GLY A 64 -15.08 -3.45 13.54
C GLY A 64 -14.19 -4.35 12.68
N ALA A 65 -14.40 -4.43 11.37
CA ALA A 65 -13.50 -5.11 10.43
C ALA A 65 -12.56 -4.14 9.70
N ILE A 66 -12.73 -2.82 9.89
CA ILE A 66 -11.97 -1.75 9.22
C ILE A 66 -11.09 -0.95 10.21
N ASP A 67 -11.36 -1.05 11.51
CA ASP A 67 -10.62 -0.40 12.61
C ASP A 67 -9.20 -0.97 12.81
#